data_AF-A0A7C6GF47-F1
#
_entry.id   AF-A0A7C6GF47-F1
#
_cell.length_a   1.000
_cell.length_b   1.000
_cell.length_c   1.000
_cell.angle_alpha   90.00
_cell.angle_beta   90.00
_cell.angle_gamma   90.00
#
_symmetry.space_group_name_H-M   'P 1'
#
loop_
_entity.id
_entity.type
_entity.pdbx_description
1 polymer ?
#
loop_
_entity_poly.entity_id
_entity_poly.type
_entity_poly.pdbx_seq_one_letter_code
_entity_poly.pdbx_strand_id
1 'polypeptide(L)'
;MFKNKKPIFVVVLVILVISIFFALSNFDDKGIKNHAKLLVDNNEQFIQIEKSKSYYEADMTMNFKELTDDNVEQINQNLKRMGKTGRNIYRLVALHIKSNDIMADAIGINELLQINPEYQDFSNPYTYWCSEFDIVEWDDFKDFFISDITGRVPANNDEIMISNHLADLLLKAGLKLYEEDNYYKPKSYEELVKSNKYFYFGRADKVKIVGIINYDLSEFEELKVISWDEFNSDYAKYSPLSQKLSYETKNIHNKIFVNNEFIDNLNVNNESTLGTIWQNKIIRTGILVVENTKKGFLKLLREFRSDEPITAKSTYSEFLDITKETDSNK
;
A
#
# COMPACT_ATOMS: atom_id res chain seq x y z
N MET A 1 -66.24 1.23 -18.65
CA MET A 1 -65.32 0.11 -18.96
C MET A 1 -63.87 0.56 -18.81
N PHE A 2 -63.33 0.77 -17.59
CA PHE A 2 -61.89 0.94 -17.34
C PHE A 2 -61.58 0.67 -15.86
N LYS A 3 -61.54 -0.60 -15.43
CA LYS A 3 -61.14 -0.97 -14.06
C LYS A 3 -59.86 -1.83 -13.96
N ASN A 4 -59.23 -2.22 -15.08
CA ASN A 4 -58.11 -3.19 -15.07
C ASN A 4 -56.77 -2.66 -15.63
N LYS A 5 -56.55 -1.34 -15.76
CA LYS A 5 -55.29 -0.80 -16.33
C LYS A 5 -54.16 -0.53 -15.32
N LYS A 6 -54.46 -0.45 -14.02
CA LYS A 6 -53.46 -0.28 -12.95
C LYS A 6 -52.47 -1.45 -12.81
N PRO A 7 -52.87 -2.74 -12.87
CA PRO A 7 -51.91 -3.84 -12.71
C PRO A 7 -50.93 -3.95 -13.89
N ILE A 8 -51.36 -3.63 -15.12
CA ILE A 8 -50.51 -3.67 -16.31
C ILE A 8 -49.41 -2.60 -16.23
N PHE A 9 -49.75 -1.38 -15.80
CA PHE A 9 -48.77 -0.31 -15.64
C PHE A 9 -47.70 -0.64 -14.57
N VAL A 10 -48.11 -1.25 -13.45
CA VAL A 10 -47.18 -1.68 -12.39
C VAL A 10 -46.25 -2.79 -12.89
N VAL A 11 -46.77 -3.78 -13.63
CA VAL A 11 -45.95 -4.86 -14.20
C VAL A 11 -44.92 -4.32 -15.20
N VAL A 12 -45.31 -3.39 -16.07
CA VAL A 12 -44.38 -2.74 -17.02
C VAL A 12 -43.30 -1.96 -16.27
N LEU A 13 -43.67 -1.22 -15.21
CA LEU A 13 -42.70 -0.46 -14.40
C LEU A 13 -41.71 -1.39 -13.68
N VAL A 14 -42.19 -2.51 -13.12
CA VAL A 14 -41.34 -3.51 -12.46
C VAL A 14 -40.37 -4.16 -13.45
N ILE A 15 -40.82 -4.51 -14.66
CA ILE A 15 -39.94 -5.06 -15.70
C ILE A 15 -38.86 -4.04 -16.11
N LEU A 16 -39.22 -2.76 -16.23
CA LEU A 16 -38.29 -1.67 -16.56
C LEU A 16 -37.25 -1.45 -15.45
N VAL A 17 -37.68 -1.44 -14.19
CA VAL A 17 -36.78 -1.33 -13.03
C VAL A 17 -35.85 -2.55 -12.95
N ILE A 18 -36.39 -3.76 -13.17
CA ILE A 18 -35.59 -5.00 -13.18
C ILE A 18 -34.57 -4.97 -14.32
N SER A 19 -34.95 -4.53 -15.52
CA SER A 19 -34.03 -4.49 -16.66
C SER A 19 -32.97 -3.40 -16.53
N ILE A 20 -33.28 -2.25 -15.93
CA ILE A 20 -32.29 -1.22 -15.56
C ILE A 20 -31.35 -1.77 -14.49
N PHE A 21 -31.88 -2.46 -13.46
CA PHE A 21 -31.07 -3.10 -12.42
C PHE A 21 -30.14 -4.17 -13.01
N PHE A 22 -30.62 -4.99 -13.95
CA PHE A 22 -29.80 -5.95 -14.68
C PHE A 22 -28.75 -5.29 -15.59
N ALA A 23 -29.05 -4.15 -16.21
CA ALA A 23 -28.09 -3.43 -17.03
C ALA A 23 -26.95 -2.83 -16.17
N LEU A 24 -27.28 -2.21 -15.04
CA LEU A 24 -26.31 -1.62 -14.11
C LEU A 24 -25.43 -2.70 -13.46
N SER A 25 -26.03 -3.82 -13.01
CA SER A 25 -25.27 -4.93 -12.43
C SER A 25 -24.36 -5.66 -13.44
N ASN A 26 -24.77 -5.75 -14.72
CA ASN A 26 -23.91 -6.30 -15.77
C ASN A 26 -22.75 -5.38 -16.16
N PHE A 27 -22.93 -4.06 -16.08
CA PHE A 27 -21.88 -3.08 -16.36
C PHE A 27 -20.76 -3.19 -15.31
N ASP A 28 -21.14 -3.28 -14.04
CA ASP A 28 -20.25 -3.46 -12.90
C ASP A 28 -19.49 -4.81 -12.97
N ASP A 29 -20.18 -5.92 -13.23
CA ASP A 29 -19.54 -7.23 -13.35
C ASP A 29 -18.56 -7.32 -14.55
N LYS A 30 -18.84 -6.60 -15.64
CA LYS A 30 -17.92 -6.49 -16.78
C LYS A 30 -16.67 -5.69 -16.39
N GLY A 31 -16.82 -4.60 -15.64
CA GLY A 31 -15.70 -3.82 -15.08
C GLY A 31 -14.80 -4.68 -14.21
N ILE A 32 -15.36 -5.41 -13.25
CA ILE A 32 -14.60 -6.30 -12.37
C ILE A 32 -13.88 -7.41 -13.15
N LYS A 33 -14.54 -8.03 -14.14
CA LYS A 33 -13.92 -9.05 -14.99
C LYS A 33 -12.74 -8.53 -15.81
N ASN A 34 -12.85 -7.30 -16.32
CA ASN A 34 -11.77 -6.64 -17.04
C ASN A 34 -10.62 -6.30 -16.10
N HIS A 35 -10.92 -5.82 -14.89
CA HIS A 35 -9.91 -5.55 -13.87
C HIS A 35 -9.14 -6.81 -13.48
N ALA A 36 -9.85 -7.89 -13.14
CA ALA A 36 -9.23 -9.18 -12.82
C ALA A 36 -8.37 -9.72 -13.98
N LYS A 37 -8.69 -9.40 -15.24
CA LYS A 37 -7.85 -9.72 -16.40
C LYS A 37 -6.61 -8.82 -16.44
N LEU A 38 -6.76 -7.51 -16.27
CA LEU A 38 -5.65 -6.56 -16.22
C LEU A 38 -4.62 -6.96 -15.15
N LEU A 39 -5.08 -7.35 -13.96
CA LEU A 39 -4.19 -7.79 -12.87
C LEU A 39 -3.34 -8.99 -13.28
N VAL A 40 -3.93 -10.02 -13.89
CA VAL A 40 -3.18 -11.20 -14.35
C VAL A 40 -2.27 -10.86 -15.52
N ASP A 41 -2.75 -10.08 -16.49
CA ASP A 41 -1.97 -9.70 -17.68
C ASP A 41 -0.71 -8.87 -17.29
N ASN A 42 -0.73 -8.20 -16.13
CA ASN A 42 0.40 -7.47 -15.56
C ASN A 42 1.12 -8.20 -14.42
N ASN A 43 0.87 -9.51 -14.24
CA ASN A 43 1.51 -10.33 -13.20
C ASN A 43 1.33 -9.78 -11.77
N GLU A 44 0.21 -9.14 -11.46
CA GLU A 44 -0.14 -8.74 -10.09
C GLU A 44 -0.13 -9.98 -9.18
N GLN A 45 0.41 -9.81 -7.97
CA GLN A 45 0.62 -10.91 -7.02
C GLN A 45 -0.14 -10.70 -5.71
N PHE A 46 -0.64 -9.48 -5.48
CA PHE A 46 -1.21 -9.08 -4.21
C PHE A 46 -2.48 -8.23 -4.39
N ILE A 47 -3.39 -8.38 -3.44
CA ILE A 47 -4.51 -7.46 -3.20
C ILE A 47 -4.42 -6.98 -1.76
N GLN A 48 -4.59 -5.69 -1.56
CA GLN A 48 -4.74 -5.07 -0.25
C GLN A 48 -6.22 -4.84 0.03
N ILE A 49 -6.72 -5.34 1.16
CA ILE A 49 -8.08 -5.08 1.62
C ILE A 49 -8.01 -4.02 2.70
N GLU A 50 -8.67 -2.88 2.50
CA GLU A 50 -8.63 -1.75 3.44
C GLU A 50 -9.94 -0.97 3.46
N LYS A 51 -10.06 0.01 4.37
CA LYS A 51 -11.24 0.89 4.41
C LYS A 51 -11.28 1.82 3.19
N SER A 52 -12.48 2.02 2.65
CA SER A 52 -12.72 2.96 1.55
C SER A 52 -12.39 4.39 1.96
N LYS A 53 -11.68 5.11 1.09
CA LYS A 53 -11.46 6.56 1.21
C LYS A 53 -12.66 7.25 0.57
N SER A 54 -13.43 8.04 1.32
CA SER A 54 -14.55 8.79 0.75
C SER A 54 -14.01 10.00 -0.01
N TYR A 55 -14.49 10.22 -1.25
CA TYR A 55 -14.11 11.38 -2.09
C TYR A 55 -14.41 12.73 -1.43
N TYR A 56 -15.34 12.78 -0.47
CA TYR A 56 -15.73 13.98 0.28
C TYR A 56 -14.87 14.28 1.51
N GLU A 57 -13.95 13.38 1.89
CA GLU A 57 -13.02 13.60 3.00
C GLU A 57 -11.71 14.24 2.47
N ALA A 58 -11.85 15.32 1.69
CA ALA A 58 -10.77 16.22 1.29
C ALA A 58 -10.29 17.10 2.45
N ASP A 59 -10.25 16.55 3.67
CA ASP A 59 -9.59 17.18 4.79
C ASP A 59 -8.11 16.79 4.73
N MET A 60 -7.25 17.80 4.66
CA MET A 60 -5.80 17.71 4.42
C MET A 60 -5.03 17.17 5.63
N THR A 61 -5.60 16.22 6.35
CA THR A 61 -4.95 15.41 7.39
C THR A 61 -4.93 13.99 6.87
N MET A 62 -3.77 13.33 6.78
CA MET A 62 -3.69 12.00 6.18
C MET A 62 -4.64 11.01 6.89
N ASN A 63 -5.77 10.73 6.25
CA ASN A 63 -6.87 9.87 6.72
C ASN A 63 -6.47 8.39 6.71
N PHE A 64 -5.58 7.96 7.61
CA PHE A 64 -5.35 6.53 7.83
C PHE A 64 -6.53 5.94 8.60
N LYS A 65 -7.36 5.17 7.89
CA LYS A 65 -8.51 4.51 8.50
C LYS A 65 -8.09 3.18 9.10
N GLU A 66 -7.83 3.22 10.41
CA GLU A 66 -7.53 2.03 11.21
C GLU A 66 -8.65 0.97 11.07
N LEU A 67 -8.27 -0.28 10.80
CA LEU A 67 -9.16 -1.43 10.84
C LEU A 67 -9.39 -1.83 12.30
N THR A 68 -10.66 -1.90 12.71
CA THR A 68 -11.01 -2.44 14.03
C THR A 68 -10.86 -3.97 14.02
N ASP A 69 -10.82 -4.58 15.20
CA ASP A 69 -10.78 -6.04 15.32
C ASP A 69 -12.01 -6.70 14.67
N ASP A 70 -13.20 -6.09 14.79
CA ASP A 70 -14.40 -6.55 14.08
C ASP A 70 -14.24 -6.54 12.56
N ASN A 71 -13.60 -5.49 12.01
CA ASN A 71 -13.32 -5.41 10.57
C ASN A 71 -12.39 -6.55 10.15
N VAL A 72 -11.32 -6.77 10.92
CA VAL A 72 -10.33 -7.82 10.65
C VAL A 72 -10.96 -9.21 10.75
N GLU A 73 -11.78 -9.45 11.76
CA GLU A 73 -12.50 -10.72 11.90
C GLU A 73 -13.41 -10.97 10.70
N GLN A 74 -14.20 -9.97 10.30
CA GLN A 74 -15.08 -10.07 9.14
C GLN A 74 -14.31 -10.37 7.85
N ILE A 75 -13.22 -9.64 7.59
CA ILE A 75 -12.38 -9.88 6.41
C ILE A 75 -11.82 -11.29 6.44
N ASN A 76 -11.26 -11.73 7.56
CA ASN A 76 -10.68 -13.07 7.70
C ASN A 76 -11.72 -14.19 7.55
N GLN A 77 -12.94 -14.01 8.06
CA GLN A 77 -14.03 -14.95 7.84
C GLN A 77 -14.38 -15.08 6.35
N ASN A 78 -14.46 -13.96 5.63
CA ASN A 78 -14.72 -13.95 4.18
C ASN A 78 -13.57 -14.62 3.41
N LEU A 79 -12.32 -14.27 3.70
CA LEU A 79 -11.14 -14.90 3.10
C LEU A 79 -11.10 -16.42 3.35
N LYS A 80 -11.45 -16.87 4.56
CA LYS A 80 -11.52 -18.29 4.89
C LYS A 80 -12.56 -19.04 4.03
N ARG A 81 -13.74 -18.45 3.78
CA ARG A 81 -14.73 -19.01 2.82
C ARG A 81 -14.19 -19.06 1.39
N MET A 82 -13.15 -18.28 1.10
CA MET A 82 -12.46 -18.27 -0.17
C MET A 82 -11.30 -19.25 -0.27
N GLY A 83 -10.92 -19.92 0.82
CA GLY A 83 -9.69 -20.71 0.89
C GLY A 83 -8.45 -19.83 0.83
N LYS A 84 -8.54 -18.62 1.38
CA LYS A 84 -7.48 -17.61 1.40
C LYS A 84 -7.14 -17.23 2.83
N THR A 85 -5.91 -16.77 3.01
CA THR A 85 -5.40 -16.23 4.27
C THR A 85 -4.81 -14.86 4.00
N GLY A 86 -5.16 -13.88 4.83
CA GLY A 86 -4.60 -12.54 4.78
C GLY A 86 -3.36 -12.39 5.66
N ARG A 87 -2.64 -11.29 5.50
CA ARG A 87 -1.59 -10.80 6.42
C ARG A 87 -1.86 -9.37 6.79
N ASN A 88 -1.68 -9.03 8.05
CA ASN A 88 -1.97 -7.68 8.52
C ASN A 88 -0.96 -6.69 7.94
N ILE A 89 -1.49 -5.52 7.58
CA ILE A 89 -0.72 -4.37 7.12
C ILE A 89 -0.85 -3.30 8.20
N TYR A 90 0.28 -2.76 8.60
CA TYR A 90 0.39 -1.72 9.61
C TYR A 90 1.10 -0.49 9.07
N ARG A 91 0.81 0.66 9.68
CA ARG A 91 1.58 1.89 9.48
C ARG A 91 1.99 2.45 10.83
N LEU A 92 3.19 3.02 10.86
CA LEU A 92 3.64 3.85 11.96
C LEU A 92 3.19 5.29 11.70
N VAL A 93 2.45 5.86 12.65
CA VAL A 93 1.94 7.24 12.56
C VAL A 93 2.43 8.07 13.74
N ALA A 94 2.70 9.33 13.50
CA ALA A 94 2.97 10.34 14.51
C ALA A 94 1.65 11.04 14.85
N LEU A 95 1.21 10.91 16.10
CA LEU A 95 0.02 11.59 16.62
C LEU A 95 0.41 12.95 17.17
N HIS A 96 -0.25 13.98 16.67
CA HIS A 96 -0.19 15.34 17.20
C HIS A 96 -1.45 15.62 18.02
N ILE A 97 -1.29 15.64 19.35
CA ILE A 97 -2.40 15.84 20.30
C ILE A 97 -2.37 17.29 20.80
N LYS A 98 -3.35 18.10 20.39
CA LYS A 98 -3.50 19.48 20.86
C LYS A 98 -4.89 19.73 21.44
N SER A 99 -4.98 19.81 22.76
CA SER A 99 -6.17 20.13 23.57
C SER A 99 -7.40 19.24 23.38
N ASN A 100 -7.96 19.13 22.17
CA ASN A 100 -9.07 18.25 21.78
C ASN A 100 -8.95 17.70 20.33
N ASP A 101 -7.93 18.11 19.56
CA ASP A 101 -7.70 17.63 18.20
C ASP A 101 -6.55 16.61 18.21
N ILE A 102 -6.79 15.46 17.58
CA ILE A 102 -5.78 14.44 17.31
C ILE A 102 -5.58 14.41 15.80
N MET A 103 -4.41 14.85 15.34
CA MET A 103 -3.99 14.67 13.95
C MET A 103 -3.00 13.51 13.90
N ALA A 104 -3.03 12.71 12.84
CA ALA A 104 -2.09 11.62 12.62
C ALA A 104 -1.39 11.83 11.28
N ASP A 105 -0.07 11.90 11.31
CA ASP A 105 0.77 11.96 10.11
C ASP A 105 1.50 10.63 9.94
N ALA A 106 1.61 10.13 8.71
CA ALA A 106 2.42 8.94 8.47
C ALA A 106 3.89 9.29 8.71
N ILE A 107 4.58 8.42 9.45
CA ILE A 107 6.03 8.48 9.51
C ILE A 107 6.54 8.01 8.16
N GLY A 108 7.22 8.91 7.44
CA GLY A 108 7.85 8.59 6.16
C GLY A 108 9.17 7.84 6.34
N ILE A 109 9.68 7.24 5.25
CA ILE A 109 10.88 6.42 5.30
C ILE A 109 12.12 7.17 5.83
N ASN A 110 12.18 8.48 5.56
CA ASN A 110 13.27 9.35 6.00
C ASN A 110 13.33 9.43 7.53
N GLU A 111 12.19 9.54 8.21
CA GLU A 111 12.11 9.53 9.68
C GLU A 111 12.23 8.10 10.22
N LEU A 112 11.66 7.10 9.53
CA LEU A 112 11.73 5.71 9.97
C LEU A 112 13.16 5.20 10.05
N LEU A 113 13.94 5.33 8.98
CA LEU A 113 15.30 4.78 8.89
C LEU A 113 16.41 5.83 9.11
N GLN A 114 16.04 7.07 9.43
CA GLN A 114 16.96 8.21 9.58
C GLN A 114 17.92 8.31 8.38
N ILE A 115 17.33 8.46 7.19
CA ILE A 115 18.07 8.65 5.95
C ILE A 115 18.83 9.98 6.01
N ASN A 116 20.04 10.00 5.43
CA ASN A 116 20.90 11.18 5.44
C ASN A 116 20.15 12.44 4.95
N PRO A 117 20.10 13.52 5.76
CA PRO A 117 19.36 14.74 5.44
C PRO A 117 19.78 15.42 4.15
N GLU A 118 21.02 15.24 3.71
CA GLU A 118 21.50 15.78 2.42
C GLU A 118 20.78 15.15 1.20
N TYR A 119 20.04 14.06 1.41
CA TYR A 119 19.31 13.32 0.38
C TYR A 119 17.80 13.21 0.69
N GLN A 120 17.29 13.99 1.66
CA GLN A 120 15.87 13.97 2.04
C GLN A 120 14.95 14.55 0.96
N ASP A 121 15.44 15.49 0.16
CA ASP A 121 14.78 15.91 -1.07
C ASP A 121 15.07 14.86 -2.14
N PHE A 122 14.13 13.92 -2.31
CA PHE A 122 14.22 12.85 -3.30
C PHE A 122 14.65 13.38 -4.67
N SER A 123 15.95 13.21 -4.92
CA SER A 123 16.70 13.90 -5.98
C SER A 123 16.23 13.60 -7.41
N ASN A 124 15.37 12.60 -7.59
CA ASN A 124 14.85 12.20 -8.88
C ASN A 124 13.44 11.57 -8.77
N PRO A 125 12.72 11.46 -9.90
CA PRO A 125 11.39 10.86 -9.96
C PRO A 125 11.33 9.40 -9.46
N TYR A 126 12.44 8.67 -9.54
CA TYR A 126 12.50 7.27 -9.09
C TYR A 126 12.43 7.13 -7.56
N THR A 127 13.25 7.88 -6.84
CA THR A 127 13.33 7.81 -5.38
C THR A 127 12.19 8.53 -4.67
N TYR A 128 11.53 9.49 -5.35
CA TYR A 128 10.42 10.28 -4.81
C TYR A 128 9.27 9.45 -4.27
N TRP A 129 8.99 8.31 -4.91
CA TRP A 129 7.87 7.46 -4.51
C TRP A 129 8.17 6.58 -3.29
N CYS A 130 9.39 6.57 -2.75
CA CYS A 130 9.76 5.76 -1.57
C CYS A 130 9.28 6.34 -0.22
N SER A 131 8.54 7.44 -0.21
CA SER A 131 8.27 8.23 1.00
C SER A 131 7.36 7.56 2.02
N GLU A 132 6.30 6.88 1.58
CA GLU A 132 5.34 6.17 2.45
C GLU A 132 5.58 4.67 2.43
N PHE A 133 5.49 3.98 3.57
CA PHE A 133 5.63 2.52 3.62
C PHE A 133 4.53 1.87 4.45
N ASP A 134 4.28 0.61 4.14
CA ASP A 134 3.51 -0.29 4.96
C ASP A 134 4.43 -1.32 5.62
N ILE A 135 4.09 -1.74 6.84
CA ILE A 135 4.74 -2.86 7.54
C ILE A 135 3.82 -4.08 7.41
N VAL A 136 4.37 -5.21 6.97
CA VAL A 136 3.60 -6.44 6.74
C VAL A 136 4.18 -7.58 7.55
N GLU A 137 3.36 -8.14 8.45
CA GLU A 137 3.69 -9.34 9.23
C GLU A 137 3.60 -10.58 8.34
N TRP A 138 4.71 -11.29 8.19
CA TRP A 138 4.82 -12.42 7.27
C TRP A 138 5.86 -13.45 7.72
N ASP A 139 5.41 -14.61 8.21
CA ASP A 139 6.32 -15.68 8.66
C ASP A 139 6.68 -16.73 7.58
N ASP A 140 5.84 -16.91 6.55
CA ASP A 140 6.05 -17.97 5.55
C ASP A 140 6.02 -17.43 4.12
N PHE A 141 7.20 -17.12 3.59
CA PHE A 141 7.39 -16.63 2.22
C PHE A 141 7.31 -17.73 1.15
N LYS A 142 7.01 -19.00 1.49
CA LYS A 142 6.83 -20.05 0.48
C LYS A 142 5.67 -19.76 -0.48
N ASP A 143 4.66 -19.03 0.01
CA ASP A 143 3.50 -18.61 -0.79
C ASP A 143 3.74 -17.29 -1.54
N PHE A 144 4.86 -16.60 -1.30
CA PHE A 144 5.21 -15.39 -2.02
C PHE A 144 5.61 -15.76 -3.46
N PHE A 145 4.98 -15.16 -4.46
CA PHE A 145 5.35 -15.34 -5.88
C PHE A 145 6.63 -14.58 -6.27
N ILE A 146 7.43 -14.22 -5.27
CA ILE A 146 8.64 -13.43 -5.42
C ILE A 146 9.79 -14.39 -5.70
N SER A 147 10.38 -14.22 -6.88
CA SER A 147 11.32 -15.18 -7.44
C SER A 147 12.73 -15.06 -6.89
N ASP A 148 13.10 -13.93 -6.26
CA ASP A 148 14.48 -13.70 -5.85
C ASP A 148 14.62 -12.76 -4.63
N ILE A 149 15.44 -13.18 -3.68
CA ILE A 149 15.73 -12.47 -2.43
C ILE A 149 17.25 -12.45 -2.23
N THR A 150 17.81 -11.26 -2.11
CA THR A 150 19.19 -11.08 -1.62
C THR A 150 19.20 -11.16 -0.10
N GLY A 151 19.95 -12.10 0.48
CA GLY A 151 19.99 -12.29 1.93
C GLY A 151 19.02 -13.38 2.40
N ARG A 152 18.17 -13.07 3.38
CA ARG A 152 17.20 -14.02 3.93
C ARG A 152 15.93 -13.34 4.45
N VAL A 153 14.91 -14.14 4.70
CA VAL A 153 13.69 -13.74 5.40
C VAL A 153 13.99 -13.36 6.87
N PRO A 154 13.29 -12.36 7.44
CA PRO A 154 13.35 -12.03 8.86
C PRO A 154 12.95 -13.21 9.74
N ALA A 155 13.80 -13.54 10.71
CA ALA A 155 13.54 -14.60 11.69
C ALA A 155 13.33 -14.05 13.10
N ASN A 156 13.88 -12.86 13.39
CA ASN A 156 13.81 -12.23 14.70
C ASN A 156 13.02 -10.92 14.66
N ASN A 157 12.57 -10.47 15.84
CA ASN A 157 11.67 -9.33 16.01
C ASN A 157 12.38 -7.97 15.78
N ASP A 158 13.70 -8.00 15.56
CA ASP A 158 14.54 -6.85 15.22
C ASP A 158 15.06 -6.93 13.76
N GLU A 159 14.43 -7.75 12.91
CA GLU A 159 14.84 -7.96 11.53
C GLU A 159 13.75 -7.54 10.54
N ILE A 160 14.16 -6.87 9.47
CA ILE A 160 13.29 -6.43 8.39
C ILE A 160 13.82 -6.89 7.03
N MET A 161 12.89 -7.04 6.09
CA MET A 161 13.17 -7.21 4.68
C MET A 161 12.46 -6.13 3.87
N ILE A 162 13.15 -5.58 2.87
CA ILE A 162 12.71 -4.43 2.08
C ILE A 162 12.74 -4.75 0.59
N SER A 163 12.17 -3.88 -0.26
CA SER A 163 12.32 -3.96 -1.71
C SER A 163 13.69 -3.47 -2.18
N ASN A 164 14.11 -3.90 -3.37
CA ASN A 164 15.25 -3.34 -4.08
C ASN A 164 15.04 -1.86 -4.45
N HIS A 165 13.79 -1.41 -4.63
CA HIS A 165 13.46 0.02 -4.81
C HIS A 165 13.87 0.86 -3.60
N LEU A 166 13.54 0.41 -2.38
CA LEU A 166 13.99 1.06 -1.15
C LEU A 166 15.49 0.88 -0.94
N ALA A 167 16.05 -0.28 -1.24
CA ALA A 167 17.49 -0.51 -1.13
C ALA A 167 18.30 0.47 -2.02
N ASP A 168 17.84 0.77 -3.24
CA ASP A 168 18.47 1.75 -4.13
C ASP A 168 18.56 3.14 -3.48
N LEU A 169 17.50 3.56 -2.78
CA LEU A 169 17.53 4.80 -1.99
C LEU A 169 18.59 4.73 -0.89
N LEU A 170 18.67 3.64 -0.14
CA LEU A 170 19.64 3.47 0.95
C LEU A 170 21.10 3.42 0.45
N LEU A 171 21.36 2.79 -0.69
CA LEU A 171 22.68 2.78 -1.33
C LEU A 171 23.08 4.19 -1.78
N LYS A 172 22.12 5.00 -2.25
CA LYS A 172 22.36 6.38 -2.70
C LYS A 172 22.56 7.34 -1.53
N ALA A 173 21.65 7.33 -0.56
CA ALA A 173 21.57 8.32 0.51
C ALA A 173 22.39 7.92 1.75
N GLY A 174 22.48 6.63 2.06
CA GLY A 174 22.93 6.14 3.36
C GLY A 174 21.89 6.36 4.45
N LEU A 175 22.11 5.69 5.58
CA LEU A 175 21.21 5.67 6.73
C LEU A 175 21.98 5.72 8.04
N LYS A 176 21.39 6.35 9.06
CA LYS A 176 22.05 6.53 10.36
C LYS A 176 22.13 5.20 11.11
N LEU A 177 23.30 4.93 11.69
CA LEU A 177 23.48 3.80 12.59
C LEU A 177 22.82 4.08 13.95
N TYR A 178 22.15 3.08 14.51
CA TYR A 178 21.47 3.23 15.81
C TYR A 178 22.48 3.60 16.91
N GLU A 179 22.20 4.68 17.64
CA GLU A 179 23.05 5.22 18.72
C GLU A 179 24.46 5.69 18.28
N GLU A 180 24.70 5.85 16.97
CA GLU A 180 25.94 6.43 16.45
C GLU A 180 25.66 7.69 15.64
N ASP A 181 26.55 8.68 15.70
CA ASP A 181 26.44 9.91 14.91
C ASP A 181 26.90 9.77 13.44
N ASN A 182 27.15 8.54 13.00
CA ASN A 182 27.66 8.24 11.66
C ASN A 182 26.56 7.69 10.74
N TYR A 183 26.66 8.08 9.46
CA TYR A 183 25.86 7.48 8.39
C TYR A 183 26.61 6.30 7.76
N TYR A 184 25.94 5.18 7.65
CA TYR A 184 26.41 4.04 6.87
C TYR A 184 25.88 4.15 5.45
N LYS A 185 26.77 4.02 4.45
CA LYS A 185 26.41 4.00 3.03
C LYS A 185 26.88 2.69 2.40
N PRO A 186 26.00 1.67 2.30
CA PRO A 186 26.36 0.39 1.68
C PRO A 186 26.67 0.58 0.19
N LYS A 187 27.60 -0.21 -0.36
CA LYS A 187 27.95 -0.19 -1.79
C LYS A 187 27.15 -1.18 -2.63
N SER A 188 26.56 -2.19 -2.02
CA SER A 188 25.73 -3.19 -2.69
C SER A 188 24.64 -3.72 -1.76
N TYR A 189 23.67 -4.42 -2.34
CA TYR A 189 22.62 -5.12 -1.60
C TYR A 189 23.21 -6.17 -0.64
N GLU A 190 24.22 -6.93 -1.09
CA GLU A 190 24.93 -7.92 -0.27
C GLU A 190 25.64 -7.27 0.91
N GLU A 191 26.25 -6.10 0.71
CA GLU A 191 26.91 -5.37 1.78
C GLU A 191 25.89 -4.94 2.84
N LEU A 192 24.74 -4.42 2.41
CA LEU A 192 23.65 -4.00 3.30
C LEU A 192 23.15 -5.18 4.16
N VAL A 193 22.76 -6.29 3.53
CA VAL A 193 22.16 -7.43 4.25
C VAL A 193 23.16 -8.23 5.09
N LYS A 194 24.46 -8.19 4.76
CA LYS A 194 25.52 -8.85 5.55
C LYS A 194 26.15 -7.95 6.60
N SER A 195 25.76 -6.67 6.65
CA SER A 195 26.38 -5.69 7.54
C SER A 195 26.20 -6.02 9.03
N ASN A 196 25.12 -6.74 9.37
CA ASN A 196 24.68 -7.02 10.75
C ASN A 196 24.52 -5.76 11.62
N LYS A 197 24.48 -4.57 11.00
CA LYS A 197 24.36 -3.30 11.71
C LYS A 197 22.90 -3.04 12.10
N TYR A 198 22.75 -2.32 13.21
CA TYR A 198 21.45 -1.83 13.65
C TYR A 198 21.22 -0.41 13.12
N PHE A 199 20.03 -0.21 12.57
CA PHE A 199 19.56 1.07 12.07
C PHE A 199 18.35 1.50 12.89
N TYR A 200 18.06 2.79 12.92
CA TYR A 200 16.83 3.29 13.52
C TYR A 200 15.59 2.71 12.81
N PHE A 201 14.55 2.46 13.59
CA PHE A 201 13.20 2.17 13.10
C PHE A 201 12.19 3.02 13.87
N GLY A 202 11.89 4.18 13.28
CA GLY A 202 11.22 5.27 13.97
C GLY A 202 12.14 5.93 14.99
N ARG A 203 11.57 6.36 16.12
CA ARG A 203 12.31 7.16 17.12
C ARG A 203 13.03 6.33 18.17
N ALA A 204 12.47 5.18 18.56
CA ALA A 204 12.92 4.44 19.74
C ALA A 204 13.47 3.05 19.44
N ASP A 205 13.10 2.44 18.31
CA ASP A 205 13.46 1.07 18.01
C ASP A 205 14.62 0.96 17.01
N LYS A 206 15.14 -0.26 16.87
CA LYS A 206 16.24 -0.60 15.99
C LYS A 206 15.95 -1.87 15.21
N VAL A 207 16.45 -1.90 13.98
CA VAL A 207 16.30 -3.06 13.10
C VAL A 207 17.59 -3.38 12.35
N LYS A 208 17.72 -4.63 11.95
CA LYS A 208 18.66 -5.11 10.93
C LYS A 208 17.91 -5.31 9.63
N ILE A 209 18.49 -4.85 8.53
CA ILE A 209 18.03 -5.21 7.19
C ILE A 209 18.71 -6.54 6.84
N VAL A 210 17.94 -7.62 6.75
CA VAL A 210 18.47 -8.99 6.53
C VAL A 210 18.11 -9.57 5.17
N GLY A 211 17.16 -8.95 4.47
CA GLY A 211 16.69 -9.38 3.17
C GLY A 211 16.32 -8.21 2.27
N ILE A 212 16.53 -8.38 0.98
CA ILE A 212 16.05 -7.49 -0.07
C ILE A 212 15.31 -8.32 -1.11
N ILE A 213 14.05 -7.98 -1.36
CA ILE A 213 13.24 -8.54 -2.42
C ILE A 213 13.66 -7.91 -3.75
N ASN A 214 14.03 -8.75 -4.72
CA ASN A 214 14.47 -8.31 -6.05
C ASN A 214 13.28 -8.27 -7.02
N TYR A 215 12.54 -7.15 -7.05
CA TYR A 215 11.52 -6.91 -8.07
C TYR A 215 12.17 -6.56 -9.42
N ASP A 216 11.50 -6.91 -10.52
CA ASP A 216 11.91 -6.44 -11.85
C ASP A 216 11.53 -4.95 -12.00
N LEU A 217 12.52 -4.08 -11.86
CA LEU A 217 12.38 -2.63 -12.02
C LEU A 217 13.02 -2.12 -13.32
N SER A 218 13.32 -3.03 -14.26
CA SER A 218 14.06 -2.72 -15.49
C SER A 218 13.39 -1.64 -16.34
N GLU A 219 12.06 -1.61 -16.34
CA GLU A 219 11.28 -0.58 -17.06
C GLU A 219 11.43 0.84 -16.49
N PHE A 220 11.91 0.97 -15.24
CA PHE A 220 12.07 2.26 -14.56
C PHE A 220 13.53 2.74 -14.50
N GLU A 221 14.47 2.03 -15.14
CA GLU A 221 15.90 2.37 -15.11
C GLU A 221 16.20 3.80 -15.58
N GLU A 222 15.48 4.29 -16.60
CA GLU A 222 15.63 5.67 -17.06
C GLU A 222 15.30 6.70 -15.97
N LEU A 223 14.33 6.42 -15.09
CA LEU A 223 13.95 7.32 -14.00
C LEU A 223 15.04 7.42 -12.92
N LYS A 224 15.95 6.44 -12.83
CA LYS A 224 17.03 6.42 -11.82
C LYS A 224 18.09 7.49 -12.07
N VAL A 225 18.31 7.84 -13.34
CA VAL A 225 19.44 8.67 -13.76
C VAL A 225 19.05 10.11 -14.12
N ILE A 226 17.77 10.37 -14.38
CA ILE A 226 17.30 11.73 -14.73
C ILE A 226 17.05 12.60 -13.49
N SER A 227 17.26 13.90 -13.66
CA SER A 227 16.86 14.95 -12.72
C SER A 227 15.38 15.34 -12.89
N TRP A 228 14.86 16.12 -11.94
CA TRP A 228 13.53 16.72 -12.07
C TRP A 228 13.41 17.72 -13.23
N ASP A 229 14.48 18.45 -13.53
CA ASP A 229 14.50 19.37 -14.67
C ASP A 229 14.38 18.62 -16.00
N GLU A 230 15.11 17.51 -16.14
CA GLU A 230 15.00 16.60 -17.29
C GLU A 230 13.62 15.93 -17.38
N PHE A 231 13.07 15.52 -16.23
CA PHE A 231 11.71 14.99 -16.18
C PHE A 231 10.68 16.01 -16.70
N ASN A 232 10.79 17.26 -16.24
CA ASN A 232 9.85 18.32 -16.62
C ASN A 232 10.00 18.74 -18.09
N SER A 233 11.21 18.65 -18.65
CA SER A 233 11.46 19.01 -20.04
C SER A 233 10.99 17.95 -21.05
N ASP A 234 10.86 16.68 -20.64
CA ASP A 234 10.20 15.62 -21.43
C ASP A 234 9.09 14.91 -20.63
N TYR A 235 8.17 15.73 -20.10
CA TYR A 235 7.09 15.26 -19.23
C TYR A 235 6.22 14.17 -19.87
N ALA A 236 5.92 14.29 -21.17
CA ALA A 236 5.07 13.34 -21.87
C ALA A 236 5.68 11.92 -21.94
N LYS A 237 7.02 11.83 -22.00
CA LYS A 237 7.74 10.57 -21.95
C LYS A 237 7.77 9.98 -20.54
N TYR A 238 8.12 10.78 -19.54
CA TYR A 238 8.44 10.25 -18.19
C TYR A 238 7.24 10.20 -17.24
N SER A 239 6.23 11.04 -17.42
CA SER A 239 5.06 11.06 -16.54
C SER A 239 4.31 9.73 -16.49
N PRO A 240 4.05 9.03 -17.60
CA PRO A 240 3.39 7.72 -17.56
C PRO A 240 4.21 6.65 -16.79
N LEU A 241 5.53 6.64 -16.97
CA LEU A 241 6.45 5.74 -16.26
C LEU A 241 6.48 6.04 -14.76
N SER A 242 6.61 7.32 -14.39
CA SER A 242 6.61 7.76 -12.99
C SER A 242 5.28 7.48 -12.30
N GLN A 243 4.16 7.67 -13.01
CA GLN A 243 2.84 7.33 -12.49
C GLN A 243 2.69 5.82 -12.27
N LYS A 244 3.14 4.99 -13.23
CA LYS A 244 3.15 3.53 -13.07
C LYS A 244 4.00 3.11 -11.87
N LEU A 245 5.21 3.67 -11.74
CA LEU A 245 6.08 3.43 -10.59
C LEU A 245 5.38 3.82 -9.29
N SER A 246 4.75 4.99 -9.21
CA SER A 246 3.99 5.43 -8.02
C SER A 246 2.96 4.38 -7.57
N TYR A 247 2.23 3.80 -8.52
CA TYR A 247 1.22 2.80 -8.23
C TYR A 247 1.79 1.48 -7.74
N GLU A 248 2.81 0.97 -8.41
CA GLU A 248 3.49 -0.25 -7.97
C GLU A 248 4.19 -0.05 -6.64
N THR A 249 4.73 1.14 -6.42
CA THR A 249 5.41 1.50 -5.18
C THR A 249 4.44 1.49 -4.00
N LYS A 250 3.27 2.11 -4.14
CA LYS A 250 2.24 2.11 -3.08
C LYS A 250 1.73 0.72 -2.74
N ASN A 251 1.56 -0.16 -3.72
CA ASN A 251 0.91 -1.46 -3.53
C ASN A 251 1.89 -2.63 -3.33
N ILE A 252 3.14 -2.49 -3.76
CA ILE A 252 4.12 -3.59 -3.79
C ILE A 252 5.46 -3.13 -3.20
N HIS A 253 6.11 -2.12 -3.79
CA HIS A 253 7.53 -1.87 -3.52
C HIS A 253 7.80 -1.17 -2.19
N ASN A 254 6.86 -0.40 -1.64
CA ASN A 254 7.00 0.21 -0.30
C ASN A 254 6.36 -0.63 0.79
N LYS A 255 6.73 -1.90 0.85
CA LYS A 255 6.37 -2.81 1.94
C LYS A 255 7.62 -3.27 2.66
N ILE A 256 7.63 -3.08 3.97
CA ILE A 256 8.64 -3.61 4.88
C ILE A 256 8.06 -4.88 5.47
N PHE A 257 8.70 -6.00 5.17
CA PHE A 257 8.29 -7.29 5.67
C PHE A 257 9.01 -7.63 6.96
N VAL A 258 8.26 -8.12 7.94
CA VAL A 258 8.72 -8.46 9.28
C VAL A 258 8.12 -9.79 9.71
N ASN A 259 8.64 -10.40 10.77
CA ASN A 259 8.00 -11.58 11.35
C ASN A 259 6.72 -11.20 12.12
N ASN A 260 5.88 -12.18 12.44
CA ASN A 260 4.57 -11.97 13.09
C ASN A 260 4.67 -11.56 14.56
N GLU A 261 5.86 -11.55 15.16
CA GLU A 261 6.06 -11.08 16.53
C GLU A 261 6.63 -9.65 16.57
N PHE A 262 7.00 -9.08 15.42
CA PHE A 262 7.66 -7.78 15.32
C PHE A 262 6.79 -6.67 15.91
N ILE A 263 5.52 -6.60 15.53
CA ILE A 263 4.62 -5.51 15.92
C ILE A 263 4.39 -5.50 17.43
N ASP A 264 4.20 -6.68 18.01
CA ASP A 264 3.97 -6.86 19.46
C ASP A 264 5.22 -6.49 20.30
N ASN A 265 6.41 -6.54 19.70
CA ASN A 265 7.68 -6.22 20.35
C ASN A 265 8.22 -4.83 19.99
N LEU A 266 7.57 -4.12 19.08
CA LEU A 266 8.01 -2.80 18.64
C LEU A 266 7.87 -1.79 19.79
N ASN A 267 8.98 -1.15 20.15
CA ASN A 267 8.98 -0.10 21.15
C ASN A 267 8.51 1.23 20.54
N VAL A 268 7.25 1.56 20.76
CA VAL A 268 6.62 2.76 20.21
C VAL A 268 6.68 3.99 21.16
N ASN A 269 7.52 3.96 22.21
CA ASN A 269 7.42 4.91 23.32
C ASN A 269 7.81 6.38 23.03
N ASN A 270 7.10 7.24 23.76
CA ASN A 270 6.89 8.68 23.57
C ASN A 270 8.00 9.56 24.17
N GLU A 271 8.56 10.49 23.39
CA GLU A 271 9.21 11.66 23.96
C GLU A 271 8.23 12.84 24.00
N SER A 272 7.79 13.19 25.21
CA SER A 272 7.08 14.46 25.42
C SER A 272 8.10 15.59 25.55
N THR A 273 8.00 16.59 24.68
CA THR A 273 8.57 17.92 24.95
C THR A 273 7.42 18.89 25.20
N LEU A 274 7.43 19.47 26.40
CA LEU A 274 6.52 20.46 26.98
C LEU A 274 5.52 21.12 25.99
N GLY A 275 4.24 20.74 26.09
CA GLY A 275 3.10 21.45 25.49
C GLY A 275 2.45 20.79 24.27
N THR A 276 3.18 19.91 23.56
CA THR A 276 2.69 19.13 22.42
C THR A 276 3.18 17.70 22.57
N ILE A 277 2.29 16.71 22.57
CA ILE A 277 2.70 15.30 22.64
C ILE A 277 2.74 14.75 21.22
N TRP A 278 3.95 14.47 20.72
CA TRP A 278 4.15 13.64 19.54
C TRP A 278 4.26 12.19 20.01
N GLN A 279 3.24 11.39 19.74
CA GLN A 279 3.23 9.97 20.07
C GLN A 279 3.35 9.13 18.81
N ASN A 280 4.31 8.24 18.76
CA ASN A 280 4.31 7.23 17.71
C ASN A 280 3.21 6.21 18.06
N LYS A 281 2.37 5.87 17.09
CA LYS A 281 1.36 4.80 17.21
C LYS A 281 1.50 3.88 16.02
N ILE A 282 1.40 2.58 16.24
CA ILE A 282 1.19 1.63 15.17
C ILE A 282 -0.31 1.39 14.99
N ILE A 283 -0.78 1.47 13.74
CA ILE A 283 -2.18 1.24 13.41
C ILE A 283 -2.27 0.18 12.32
N ARG A 284 -3.26 -0.71 12.44
CA ARG A 284 -3.57 -1.69 11.41
C ARG A 284 -4.41 -1.02 10.32
N THR A 285 -3.92 -0.98 9.09
CA THR A 285 -4.55 -0.23 7.98
C THR A 285 -5.15 -1.12 6.91
N GLY A 286 -4.71 -2.38 6.83
CA GLY A 286 -5.15 -3.29 5.77
C GLY A 286 -4.85 -4.75 6.04
N ILE A 287 -5.25 -5.58 5.08
CA ILE A 287 -4.92 -6.99 5.00
C ILE A 287 -4.40 -7.29 3.59
N LEU A 288 -3.17 -7.78 3.48
CA LEU A 288 -2.56 -8.22 2.23
C LEU A 288 -2.97 -9.66 1.93
N VAL A 289 -3.38 -9.94 0.69
CA VAL A 289 -3.79 -11.26 0.23
C VAL A 289 -2.99 -11.63 -1.02
N VAL A 290 -2.32 -12.78 -0.98
CA VAL A 290 -1.64 -13.34 -2.15
C VAL A 290 -2.65 -13.91 -3.14
N GLU A 291 -2.57 -13.43 -4.38
CA GLU A 291 -3.38 -13.89 -5.49
C GLU A 291 -2.71 -13.55 -6.82
N ASN A 292 -2.73 -14.48 -7.78
CA ASN A 292 -2.21 -14.25 -9.13
C ASN A 292 -3.11 -14.87 -10.21
N THR A 293 -4.29 -15.38 -9.83
CA THR A 293 -5.23 -16.03 -10.73
C THR A 293 -6.42 -15.12 -11.01
N LYS A 294 -6.88 -15.12 -12.26
CA LYS A 294 -8.05 -14.34 -12.68
C LYS A 294 -9.28 -14.69 -11.86
N LYS A 295 -9.49 -15.98 -11.57
CA LYS A 295 -10.63 -16.48 -10.80
C LYS A 295 -10.58 -15.97 -9.36
N GLY A 296 -9.40 -15.98 -8.75
CA GLY A 296 -9.22 -15.52 -7.39
C GLY A 296 -9.35 -14.01 -7.26
N PHE A 297 -8.74 -13.23 -8.15
CA PHE A 297 -8.95 -11.78 -8.21
C PHE A 297 -10.42 -11.42 -8.40
N LEU A 298 -11.12 -12.09 -9.33
CA LEU A 298 -12.54 -11.89 -9.56
C LEU A 298 -13.37 -12.17 -8.28
N LYS A 299 -12.99 -13.16 -7.49
CA LYS A 299 -13.68 -13.47 -6.23
C LYS A 299 -13.41 -12.39 -5.17
N LEU A 300 -12.17 -11.93 -5.04
CA LEU A 300 -11.77 -10.88 -4.09
C LEU A 300 -12.46 -9.54 -4.42
N LEU A 301 -12.42 -9.12 -5.69
CA LEU A 301 -13.01 -7.85 -6.13
C LEU A 301 -14.55 -7.84 -6.03
N ARG A 302 -15.20 -9.00 -6.11
CA ARG A 302 -16.66 -9.11 -5.90
C ARG A 302 -17.05 -9.13 -4.42
N GLU A 303 -16.19 -9.69 -3.57
CA GLU A 303 -16.42 -9.73 -2.12
C GLU A 303 -16.14 -8.37 -1.47
N PHE A 304 -15.08 -7.69 -1.91
CA PHE A 304 -14.62 -6.41 -1.38
C PHE A 304 -14.69 -5.33 -2.47
N ARG A 305 -15.92 -5.00 -2.89
CA ARG A 305 -16.19 -4.04 -3.98
C ARG A 305 -15.78 -2.63 -3.58
N SER A 306 -15.56 -1.75 -4.57
CA SER A 306 -15.13 -0.37 -4.36
C SER A 306 -16.19 0.55 -3.73
N ASP A 307 -17.46 0.15 -3.77
CA ASP A 307 -18.60 0.87 -3.17
C ASP A 307 -18.90 0.45 -1.73
N GLU A 308 -18.17 -0.52 -1.19
CA GLU A 308 -18.31 -0.97 0.19
C GLU A 308 -17.39 -0.18 1.15
N PRO A 309 -17.68 -0.17 2.46
CA PRO A 309 -16.79 0.44 3.45
C PRO A 309 -15.40 -0.20 3.52
N ILE A 310 -15.27 -1.45 3.09
CA ILE A 310 -14.04 -2.23 3.02
C ILE A 310 -13.86 -2.70 1.57
N THR A 311 -12.75 -2.34 0.94
CA THR A 311 -12.54 -2.51 -0.50
C THR A 311 -11.22 -3.21 -0.80
N ALA A 312 -11.18 -3.92 -1.92
CA ALA A 312 -9.96 -4.45 -2.50
C ALA A 312 -9.24 -3.38 -3.33
N LYS A 313 -7.96 -3.18 -3.03
CA LYS A 313 -7.02 -2.34 -3.76
C LYS A 313 -5.92 -3.20 -4.40
N SER A 314 -5.48 -2.73 -5.54
CA SER A 314 -4.42 -3.34 -6.37
C SER A 314 -3.55 -2.22 -6.90
N THR A 315 -2.44 -2.54 -7.55
CA THR A 315 -1.61 -1.54 -8.25
C THR A 315 -2.46 -0.68 -9.18
N TYR A 316 -3.42 -1.31 -9.87
CA TYR A 316 -4.24 -0.64 -10.87
C TYR A 316 -5.61 -0.16 -10.36
N SER A 317 -5.87 -0.13 -9.04
CA SER A 317 -7.23 0.20 -8.55
C SER A 317 -7.65 1.65 -8.84
N GLU A 318 -6.71 2.60 -8.95
CA GLU A 318 -7.02 3.99 -9.32
C GLU A 318 -7.48 4.13 -10.78
N PHE A 319 -7.26 3.13 -11.65
CA PHE A 319 -7.76 3.14 -13.04
C PHE A 319 -9.27 2.91 -13.14
N LEU A 320 -9.92 2.43 -12.07
CA LEU A 320 -11.36 2.13 -12.07
C LEU A 320 -12.23 3.34 -11.73
N ASP A 321 -11.73 4.32 -10.98
CA ASP A 321 -12.49 5.54 -10.66
C ASP A 321 -12.77 6.40 -11.90
N ILE A 322 -12.04 6.18 -12.99
CA ILE A 322 -12.25 6.84 -14.30
C ILE A 322 -13.55 6.36 -14.98
N THR A 323 -14.10 5.20 -14.58
CA THR A 323 -15.38 4.72 -15.15
C THR A 323 -16.62 5.33 -14.52
N LYS A 324 -16.48 6.10 -13.42
CA LYS A 324 -17.58 6.88 -12.83
C LYS A 324 -17.70 8.29 -13.41
N GLU A 325 -16.70 8.80 -14.14
CA GLU A 325 -16.73 10.15 -14.73
C GLU A 325 -17.32 10.24 -16.15
N THR A 326 -17.91 9.18 -16.70
CA THR A 326 -18.56 9.25 -18.04
C THR A 326 -20.05 9.64 -18.04
N ASP A 327 -20.59 10.19 -16.94
CA ASP A 327 -21.97 10.72 -16.91
C ASP A 327 -22.07 12.25 -16.75
N SER A 328 -20.97 13.01 -16.89
CA SER A 328 -21.01 14.48 -16.91
C SER A 328 -20.82 15.07 -18.31
N ASN A 329 -21.47 14.49 -19.33
CA ASN A 329 -21.76 15.18 -20.60
C ASN A 329 -22.90 14.47 -21.35
N LYS A 330 -24.14 14.87 -21.02
CA LYS A 330 -25.29 14.80 -21.93
C LYS A 330 -26.10 16.08 -21.82
#